data_AF-A0A2A2RXC0-F1
#
_entry.id   AF-A0A2A2RXC0-F1
#
_cell.length_a   1.000
_cell.length_b   1.000
_cell.length_c   1.000
_cell.angle_alpha   90.00
_cell.angle_beta   90.00
_cell.angle_gamma   90.00
#
_symmetry.space_group_name_H-M   'P 1'
#
loop_
_entity.id
_entity.type
_entity.pdbx_description
1 polymer ?
#
loop_
_entity_poly.entity_id
_entity_poly.type
_entity_poly.pdbx_seq_one_letter_code
_entity_poly.pdbx_strand_id
1 'polypeptide(L)'
;MPRRALACPQCGADEQTGWNDRADSQRTADRLGISDDAFDYDEFVKEEFGAQKASRAKTKGVSWLWWAVAVGLVLAFGATFFR
;
A
#
# COMPACT_ATOMS: atom_id res chain seq x y z
N MET A 1 22.27 6.97 10.80
CA MET A 1 23.26 7.04 11.90
C MET A 1 24.61 6.52 11.39
N PRO A 2 25.75 7.13 11.75
CA PRO A 2 27.07 6.60 11.42
C PRO A 2 27.24 5.17 11.97
N ARG A 3 28.04 4.34 11.30
CA ARG A 3 28.31 2.98 11.81
C ARG A 3 29.02 3.08 13.17
N ARG A 4 28.49 2.41 14.19
CA ARG A 4 28.98 2.38 15.58
C ARG A 4 28.80 3.68 16.39
N ALA A 5 27.86 4.55 16.02
CA ALA A 5 27.48 5.66 16.89
C ALA A 5 26.76 5.12 18.15
N LEU A 6 27.25 5.50 19.35
CA LEU A 6 26.64 5.13 20.63
C LEU A 6 25.34 5.89 20.90
N ALA A 7 25.22 7.10 20.36
CA ALA A 7 24.03 7.94 20.47
C ALA A 7 23.86 8.78 19.18
N CYS A 8 22.67 9.31 18.95
CA CYS A 8 22.41 10.24 17.85
C CYS A 8 23.24 11.51 18.02
N PRO A 9 24.10 11.89 17.06
CA PRO A 9 24.96 13.07 17.18
C PRO A 9 24.19 14.40 17.20
N GLN A 10 22.91 14.39 16.79
CA GLN A 10 22.09 15.60 16.70
C GLN A 10 21.22 15.82 17.94
N CYS A 11 20.68 14.76 18.55
CA CYS A 11 19.76 14.87 19.70
C CYS A 11 20.25 14.18 20.98
N GLY A 12 21.36 13.43 20.93
CA GLY A 12 21.93 12.73 22.09
C GLY A 12 21.18 11.48 22.52
N ALA A 13 20.09 11.10 21.83
CA ALA A 13 19.28 9.93 22.14
C ALA A 13 20.01 8.61 21.86
N ASP A 14 19.83 7.64 22.75
CA ASP A 14 20.23 6.24 22.61
C ASP A 14 19.11 5.29 23.07
N GLU A 15 19.39 3.99 23.09
CA GLU A 15 18.43 2.95 23.48
C GLU A 15 18.04 2.97 24.96
N GLN A 16 18.85 3.59 25.83
CA GLN A 16 18.59 3.67 27.28
C GLN A 16 17.87 4.96 27.65
N THR A 17 18.17 6.04 26.94
CA THR A 17 17.68 7.39 27.22
C THR A 17 16.46 7.76 26.39
N GLY A 18 16.20 7.07 25.28
CA GLY A 18 15.03 7.30 24.44
C GLY A 18 15.05 8.68 23.77
N TRP A 19 13.87 9.18 23.42
CA TRP A 19 13.73 10.52 22.84
C TRP A 19 13.89 11.59 23.93
N ASN A 20 14.55 12.68 23.59
CA ASN A 20 14.67 13.85 24.47
C ASN A 20 13.28 14.39 24.85
N ASP A 21 13.04 14.72 26.12
CA ASP A 21 11.76 15.29 26.60
C ASP A 21 11.29 16.53 25.80
N ARG A 22 12.22 17.28 25.18
CA ARG A 22 11.88 18.38 24.29
C ARG A 22 11.22 17.93 22.98
N ALA A 23 11.56 16.73 22.51
CA ALA A 23 10.95 16.11 21.34
C ALA A 23 9.51 15.65 21.61
N ASP A 24 9.21 15.24 22.85
CA ASP A 24 7.87 14.82 23.28
C ASP A 24 6.96 16.00 23.70
N SER A 25 7.50 17.22 23.71
CA SER A 25 6.68 18.39 24.05
C SER A 25 5.62 18.69 22.97
N GLN A 26 4.42 19.09 23.39
CA GLN A 26 3.31 19.53 22.52
C GLN A 26 3.77 20.50 21.41
N ARG A 27 4.73 21.39 21.72
CA ARG A 27 5.34 22.32 20.74
C ARG A 27 6.06 21.65 19.57
N THR A 28 6.53 20.42 19.74
CA THR A 28 7.16 19.62 18.68
C THR A 28 6.11 18.86 17.88
N ALA A 29 5.02 18.37 18.50
CA ALA A 29 3.87 17.79 17.81
C ALA A 29 3.20 18.80 16.86
N ASP A 30 2.98 20.03 17.34
CA ASP A 30 2.47 21.16 16.54
C ASP A 30 3.33 21.45 15.31
N ARG A 31 4.66 21.39 15.47
CA ARG A 31 5.63 21.63 14.39
C ARG A 31 5.68 20.50 13.37
N LEU A 32 5.36 19.29 13.78
CA LEU A 32 5.28 18.12 12.93
C LEU A 32 3.90 17.99 12.26
N GLY A 33 2.94 18.84 12.62
CA GLY A 33 1.56 18.77 12.15
C GLY A 33 0.86 17.50 12.61
N ILE A 34 1.33 16.89 13.71
CA ILE A 34 0.71 15.74 14.34
C ILE A 34 -0.39 16.31 15.24
N SER A 35 -1.65 15.88 15.04
CA SER A 35 -2.74 16.36 15.87
C SER A 35 -2.58 15.88 17.32
N ASP A 36 -3.12 16.65 18.26
CA ASP A 36 -3.18 16.27 19.68
C ASP A 36 -4.24 15.20 19.97
N ASP A 37 -5.00 14.77 18.95
CA ASP A 37 -6.01 13.72 19.08
C ASP A 37 -5.35 12.34 19.27
N ALA A 38 -5.98 11.49 20.08
CA ALA A 38 -5.49 10.13 20.27
C ALA A 38 -5.52 9.36 18.95
N PHE A 39 -4.37 8.82 18.53
CA PHE A 39 -4.26 8.05 17.29
C PHE A 39 -5.08 6.75 17.38
N ASP A 40 -6.13 6.64 16.57
CA ASP A 40 -6.93 5.41 16.42
C ASP A 40 -6.29 4.49 15.37
N TYR A 41 -5.58 3.47 15.85
CA TYR A 41 -4.93 2.48 15.00
C TYR A 41 -5.94 1.67 14.17
N ASP A 42 -7.11 1.35 14.73
CA ASP A 42 -8.11 0.53 14.06
C ASP A 42 -8.81 1.31 12.92
N GLU A 43 -9.09 2.60 13.15
CA GLU A 43 -9.61 3.50 12.11
C GLU A 43 -8.60 3.69 10.97
N PHE A 44 -7.34 4.01 11.29
CA PHE A 44 -6.27 4.16 10.29
C PHE A 44 -6.10 2.90 9.43
N VAL A 45 -6.04 1.73 10.07
CA VAL A 45 -5.91 0.45 9.35
C VAL A 45 -7.12 0.21 8.43
N LYS A 46 -8.31 0.56 8.88
CA LYS A 46 -9.54 0.40 8.10
C LYS A 46 -9.60 1.34 6.90
N GLU A 47 -9.22 2.62 7.06
CA GLU A 47 -9.24 3.60 5.96
C GLU A 47 -8.16 3.31 4.91
N GLU A 48 -6.92 3.08 5.34
CA GLU A 48 -5.79 2.92 4.42
C GLU A 48 -5.71 1.51 3.81
N PHE A 49 -6.08 0.47 4.58
CA PHE A 49 -5.88 -0.93 4.18
C PHE A 49 -7.18 -1.75 4.11
N GLY A 50 -8.28 -1.28 4.70
CA GLY A 50 -9.52 -2.04 4.82
C GLY A 50 -10.35 -2.15 3.53
N ALA A 51 -10.25 -1.17 2.63
CA ALA A 51 -11.00 -1.18 1.37
C ALA A 51 -10.48 -2.20 0.34
N GLN A 52 -9.26 -2.72 0.50
CA GLN A 52 -8.62 -3.56 -0.52
C GLN A 52 -9.13 -5.02 -0.54
N LYS A 53 -9.92 -5.46 0.44
CA LYS A 53 -10.49 -6.82 0.45
C LYS A 53 -11.73 -6.99 -0.44
N ALA A 54 -12.33 -5.91 -0.94
CA ALA A 54 -13.57 -5.99 -1.72
C ALA A 54 -13.38 -5.96 -3.24
N SER A 55 -12.20 -5.58 -3.75
CA SER A 55 -11.84 -5.91 -5.13
C SER A 55 -11.29 -7.34 -5.16
N ARG A 56 -12.14 -8.31 -4.78
CA ARG A 56 -12.05 -9.67 -5.30
C ARG A 56 -11.78 -9.47 -6.78
N ALA A 57 -10.54 -9.74 -7.21
CA ALA A 57 -10.12 -9.56 -8.58
C ALA A 57 -11.14 -10.35 -9.39
N LYS A 58 -12.14 -9.64 -9.93
CA LYS A 58 -13.19 -10.21 -10.74
C LYS A 58 -12.39 -10.53 -11.97
N THR A 59 -11.86 -11.76 -12.04
CA THR A 59 -11.33 -12.32 -13.26
C THR A 59 -12.45 -12.13 -14.24
N LYS A 60 -12.36 -11.07 -15.05
CA LYS A 60 -13.39 -10.75 -16.02
C LYS A 60 -13.33 -11.95 -16.95
N GLY A 61 -14.28 -12.87 -16.79
CA GLY A 61 -14.39 -14.03 -17.66
C GLY A 61 -14.27 -13.54 -19.09
N VAL A 62 -13.54 -14.29 -19.91
CA VAL A 62 -13.33 -13.97 -21.33
C VAL A 62 -14.66 -13.52 -21.92
N SER A 63 -14.72 -12.27 -22.39
CA SER A 63 -15.98 -11.69 -22.86
C SER A 63 -16.55 -12.53 -23.99
N TRP A 64 -17.87 -12.57 -24.13
CA TRP A 64 -18.56 -13.30 -25.21
C TRP A 64 -18.00 -12.95 -26.60
N LEU A 65 -17.54 -11.71 -26.79
CA LEU A 65 -16.88 -11.25 -28.02
C LEU A 65 -15.65 -12.08 -28.37
N TRP A 66 -14.81 -12.43 -27.39
CA TRP A 66 -13.63 -13.26 -27.61
C TRP A 66 -13.98 -14.69 -28.00
N TRP A 67 -15.11 -15.23 -27.51
CA TRP A 67 -15.63 -16.52 -27.98
C TRP A 67 -16.07 -16.44 -29.45
N ALA A 68 -16.75 -15.37 -29.87
CA ALA A 68 -17.13 -15.18 -31.27
C ALA A 68 -15.91 -15.07 -32.19
N VAL A 69 -14.86 -14.35 -31.77
CA VAL A 69 -13.59 -14.26 -32.50
C VAL A 69 -12.93 -15.63 -32.64
N ALA A 70 -12.85 -16.41 -31.55
CA ALA A 70 -12.25 -17.74 -31.58
C ALA A 70 -12.98 -18.68 -32.54
N VAL A 71 -14.32 -18.72 -32.49
CA VAL A 71 -15.15 -19.52 -33.41
C VAL A 71 -14.95 -19.08 -34.86
N GLY A 72 -14.94 -17.76 -35.13
CA GLY A 72 -14.70 -17.22 -36.46
C GLY A 72 -13.35 -17.63 -37.05
N LEU A 73 -12.29 -17.58 -36.24
CA LEU A 73 -10.96 -18.04 -36.66
C LEU A 73 -10.94 -19.54 -36.97
N VAL A 74 -11.53 -20.38 -36.12
CA VAL A 74 -11.59 -21.84 -36.36
C VAL A 74 -12.31 -22.15 -37.68
N LEU A 75 -13.44 -21.48 -37.95
CA LEU A 75 -14.18 -21.66 -39.20
C LEU A 75 -13.38 -21.19 -40.41
N ALA A 76 -12.69 -20.05 -40.31
CA ALA A 76 -11.86 -19.52 -41.39
C ALA A 76 -10.70 -20.47 -41.72
N PHE A 77 -9.95 -20.93 -40.70
CA PHE A 77 -8.85 -21.87 -40.90
C PHE A 77 -9.33 -23.23 -41.39
N GLY A 78 -10.42 -23.76 -40.83
CA GLY A 78 -11.04 -24.98 -41.32
C GLY A 78 -11.44 -24.88 -42.79
N ALA A 79 -12.14 -23.80 -43.18
CA ALA A 79 -12.54 -23.58 -44.57
C ALA A 79 -11.34 -23.46 -45.52
N THR A 80 -10.22 -22.86 -45.08
CA THR A 80 -8.99 -22.81 -45.89
C THR A 80 -8.27 -24.14 -45.99
N PHE A 81 -8.42 -25.04 -45.01
CA PHE A 81 -7.76 -26.34 -45.00
C PHE A 81 -8.52 -27.41 -45.82
N PHE A 82 -9.84 -27.26 -45.94
CA PHE A 82 -10.72 -28.14 -46.72
C PHE A 82 -10.93 -27.71 -48.17
N ARG A 83 -10.25 -26.65 -48.62
CA ARG A 83 -10.35 -26.09 -49.97
C ARG A 83 -9.05 -26.31 -50.74
#